data_AF-A0A1C6LW82-F1
#
_entry.id   AF-A0A1C6LW82-F1
#
_cell.length_a   1.000
_cell.length_b   1.000
_cell.length_c   1.000
_cell.angle_alpha   90.00
_cell.angle_beta   90.00
_cell.angle_gamma   90.00
#
_symmetry.space_group_name_H-M   'P 1'
#
loop_
_entity.id
_entity.type
_entity.pdbx_description
1 polymer ?
#
loop_
_entity_poly.entity_id
_entity_poly.type
_entity_poly.pdbx_seq_one_letter_code
_entity_poly.pdbx_strand_id
1 'polypeptide(L)'
;MAGRGRGTRAGRPRFPRRAAGLALAALLTAAAPGCAPPAGADPSLTVRELDTTLERRAAAVLAGDAAGYLEPIAPKARKLRAAQRTEFANLADVPLKSWAYEVRGTPEQDGDWATAEVELRYRVDGYDTAPVATRRTLELMREGDRWYVTADRPADGASDQLWHQGEVEVVRGAHSLVLGVGRPQEELRRIADTVDLAVPAVSDAWPGEWARRVVVHVPDSVKSMAGLLGSPEASYRGIAAVTTGEAGTGGERPAIADRVIVNPQAYDSLGSFGQRIVLTHETVHVATRTSTSPATPVWLSEGFADWAAYRGEDRAPDLIAPALAKAVRAGDIPEAFPVDEDFGFDGDADELSRAYESAWMACELIAERWGKEKLTAFYAAVGAHSGRDGSVEQAMDAVLDTTPERFTADWRDYLSTRLG
;
A
#
# COMPACT_ATOMS: atom_id res chain seq x y z
N MET A 1 24.01 -34.75 51.25
CA MET A 1 24.18 -35.92 52.14
C MET A 1 23.79 -37.17 51.39
N ALA A 2 24.76 -38.04 51.14
CA ALA A 2 24.55 -39.37 50.58
C ALA A 2 24.03 -40.33 51.66
N GLY A 3 23.25 -41.33 51.26
CA GLY A 3 22.78 -42.39 52.17
C GLY A 3 22.30 -43.63 51.41
N ARG A 4 23.25 -44.45 50.96
CA ARG A 4 23.03 -45.84 50.55
C ARG A 4 22.65 -46.69 51.77
N GLY A 5 21.77 -47.68 51.60
CA GLY A 5 21.57 -48.75 52.60
C GLY A 5 20.98 -50.01 51.97
N ARG A 6 21.78 -51.08 51.92
CA ARG A 6 21.51 -52.37 51.28
C ARG A 6 20.67 -53.31 52.15
N GLY A 7 19.79 -54.07 51.50
CA GLY A 7 19.81 -55.54 51.46
C GLY A 7 19.21 -56.33 52.63
N THR A 8 18.38 -57.34 52.31
CA THR A 8 18.65 -58.77 52.58
C THR A 8 17.55 -59.66 51.99
N ARG A 9 17.97 -60.76 51.35
CA ARG A 9 17.14 -61.88 50.86
C ARG A 9 17.00 -62.91 51.99
N ALA A 10 15.87 -63.62 52.04
CA ALA A 10 15.80 -65.09 51.97
C ALA A 10 14.37 -65.59 52.27
N GLY A 11 13.98 -66.71 51.65
CA GLY A 11 12.91 -67.57 52.17
C GLY A 11 11.81 -67.92 51.17
N ARG A 12 12.05 -68.96 50.35
CA ARG A 12 10.98 -69.77 49.76
C ARG A 12 10.50 -70.80 50.79
N PRO A 13 9.25 -71.27 50.67
CA PRO A 13 9.09 -72.70 50.38
C PRO A 13 8.09 -72.98 49.25
N ARG A 14 8.27 -74.15 48.62
CA ARG A 14 7.38 -74.82 47.66
C ARG A 14 6.56 -75.87 48.40
N PHE A 15 5.40 -76.25 47.85
CA PHE A 15 4.85 -77.62 47.63
C PHE A 15 3.37 -77.49 47.12
N PRO A 16 2.67 -78.52 46.61
CA PRO A 16 2.85 -79.05 45.24
C PRO A 16 1.54 -79.42 44.46
N ARG A 17 1.73 -79.69 43.16
CA ARG A 17 1.19 -80.82 42.35
C ARG A 17 -0.29 -80.95 41.93
N ARG A 18 -0.41 -81.07 40.58
CA ARG A 18 -1.23 -81.98 39.72
C ARG A 18 -2.67 -81.55 39.46
N ALA A 19 -3.06 -81.16 38.24
CA ALA A 19 -3.03 -81.83 36.92
C ALA A 19 -4.16 -82.87 36.71
N ALA A 20 -5.17 -82.45 35.96
CA ALA A 20 -6.11 -83.20 35.13
C ALA A 20 -6.49 -82.22 33.99
N GLY A 21 -6.61 -82.56 32.71
CA GLY A 21 -6.61 -83.81 31.99
C GLY A 21 -6.40 -83.54 30.49
N LEU A 22 -6.40 -84.61 29.72
CA LEU A 22 -5.97 -84.76 28.33
C LEU A 22 -6.78 -84.01 27.25
N ALA A 23 -6.02 -83.60 26.23
CA ALA A 23 -6.18 -83.82 24.78
C ALA A 23 -7.43 -83.35 24.01
N LEU A 24 -7.19 -82.26 23.26
CA LEU A 24 -7.20 -82.18 21.79
C LEU A 24 -8.44 -82.67 21.01
N ALA A 25 -9.31 -81.72 20.67
CA ALA A 25 -10.12 -81.74 19.45
C ALA A 25 -10.10 -80.34 18.81
N ALA A 26 -9.92 -80.31 17.49
CA ALA A 26 -9.75 -79.12 16.67
C ALA A 26 -10.94 -78.16 16.70
N LEU A 27 -10.67 -76.85 16.68
CA LEU A 27 -11.61 -75.85 16.18
C LEU A 27 -10.85 -74.68 15.54
N LEU A 28 -11.20 -74.42 14.27
CA LEU A 28 -10.89 -73.19 13.56
C LEU A 28 -11.39 -72.00 14.37
N THR A 29 -10.52 -71.02 14.64
CA THR A 29 -10.93 -69.70 15.13
C THR A 29 -10.46 -68.62 14.18
N ALA A 30 -11.44 -67.88 13.68
CA ALA A 30 -11.35 -66.73 12.81
C ALA A 30 -10.32 -65.70 13.32
N ALA A 31 -9.52 -65.19 12.38
CA ALA A 31 -8.76 -63.97 12.58
C ALA A 31 -9.74 -62.80 12.64
N ALA A 32 -9.94 -62.22 13.83
CA ALA A 32 -10.50 -60.89 13.96
C ALA A 32 -9.45 -59.89 13.46
N PRO A 33 -9.82 -58.88 12.64
CA PRO A 33 -8.93 -57.78 12.34
C PRO A 33 -8.73 -57.00 13.63
N GLY A 34 -7.50 -56.96 14.13
CA GLY A 34 -7.14 -56.02 15.17
C GLY A 34 -7.37 -54.62 14.64
N CYS A 35 -8.33 -53.91 15.23
CA CYS A 35 -8.38 -52.45 15.16
C CYS A 35 -7.07 -51.93 15.76
N ALA A 36 -6.09 -51.66 14.90
CA ALA A 36 -5.12 -50.64 15.19
C ALA A 36 -5.90 -49.33 15.35
N PRO A 37 -5.65 -48.52 16.40
CA PRO A 37 -6.09 -47.14 16.34
C PRO A 37 -5.45 -46.53 15.08
N PRO A 38 -6.18 -45.72 14.29
CA PRO A 38 -5.53 -45.01 13.21
C PRO A 38 -4.35 -44.25 13.83
N ALA A 39 -3.16 -44.45 13.26
CA ALA A 39 -2.01 -43.63 13.59
C ALA A 39 -2.50 -42.18 13.51
N GLY A 40 -2.51 -41.48 14.64
CA GLY A 40 -2.93 -40.09 14.69
C GLY A 40 -2.07 -39.34 13.69
N ALA A 41 -2.66 -38.94 12.57
CA ALA A 41 -2.05 -37.97 11.70
C ALA A 41 -1.71 -36.79 12.60
N ASP A 42 -0.45 -36.41 12.69
CA ASP A 42 -0.09 -35.17 13.34
C ASP A 42 -0.90 -34.08 12.61
N PRO A 43 -1.90 -33.44 13.25
CA PRO A 43 -2.80 -32.53 12.54
C PRO A 43 -2.04 -31.24 12.29
N SER A 44 -1.16 -31.28 11.29
CA SER A 44 -0.44 -30.13 10.81
C SER A 44 -1.43 -29.18 10.14
N LEU A 45 -1.35 -27.89 10.46
CA LEU A 45 -2.15 -26.87 9.79
C LEU A 45 -1.78 -26.86 8.31
N THR A 46 -2.70 -27.28 7.46
CA THR A 46 -2.46 -27.20 6.02
C THR A 46 -2.79 -25.82 5.49
N VAL A 47 -2.08 -25.38 4.44
CA VAL A 47 -2.39 -24.14 3.71
C VAL A 47 -3.87 -24.11 3.29
N ARG A 48 -4.40 -25.23 2.80
CA ARG A 48 -5.80 -25.35 2.37
C ARG A 48 -6.81 -25.13 3.50
N GLU A 49 -6.55 -25.64 4.70
CA GLU A 49 -7.43 -25.42 5.86
C GLU A 49 -7.45 -23.97 6.30
N LEU A 50 -6.28 -23.30 6.26
CA LEU A 50 -6.16 -21.88 6.54
C LEU A 50 -6.87 -21.04 5.47
N ASP A 51 -6.63 -21.32 4.18
CA ASP A 51 -7.29 -20.65 3.06
C ASP A 51 -8.80 -20.72 3.20
N THR A 52 -9.36 -21.92 3.42
CA THR A 52 -10.82 -22.12 3.58
C THR A 52 -11.38 -21.28 4.74
N THR A 53 -10.61 -21.13 5.81
CA THR A 53 -11.01 -20.33 6.98
C THR A 53 -10.99 -18.84 6.66
N LEU A 54 -9.96 -18.37 5.97
CA LEU A 54 -9.81 -16.97 5.59
C LEU A 54 -10.77 -16.57 4.46
N GLU A 55 -11.10 -17.45 3.53
CA GLU A 55 -12.13 -17.24 2.50
C GLU A 55 -13.51 -16.99 3.12
N ARG A 56 -13.90 -17.77 4.14
CA ARG A 56 -15.15 -17.54 4.88
C ARG A 56 -15.14 -16.20 5.62
N ARG A 57 -14.02 -15.87 6.27
CA ARG A 57 -13.83 -14.57 6.94
C ARG A 57 -13.96 -13.42 5.93
N ALA A 58 -13.37 -13.56 4.77
CA ALA A 58 -13.42 -12.59 3.70
C ALA A 58 -14.84 -12.40 3.13
N ALA A 59 -15.56 -13.50 2.91
CA ALA A 59 -16.96 -13.45 2.49
C ALA A 59 -17.84 -12.74 3.54
N ALA A 60 -17.55 -12.93 4.82
CA ALA A 60 -18.27 -12.27 5.91
C ALA A 60 -18.08 -10.74 5.92
N VAL A 61 -16.89 -10.24 5.55
CA VAL A 61 -16.66 -8.79 5.34
C VAL A 61 -17.58 -8.25 4.26
N LEU A 62 -17.59 -8.88 3.08
CA LEU A 62 -18.40 -8.43 1.95
C LEU A 62 -19.91 -8.57 2.20
N ALA A 63 -20.33 -9.50 3.07
CA ALA A 63 -21.73 -9.73 3.43
C ALA A 63 -22.22 -8.86 4.59
N GLY A 64 -21.36 -8.08 5.25
CA GLY A 64 -21.72 -7.36 6.47
C GLY A 64 -21.99 -8.29 7.67
N ASP A 65 -21.44 -9.52 7.66
CA ASP A 65 -21.61 -10.51 8.72
C ASP A 65 -20.50 -10.41 9.79
N ALA A 66 -20.75 -9.59 10.80
CA ALA A 66 -19.83 -9.43 11.93
C ALA A 66 -19.63 -10.74 12.72
N ALA A 67 -20.62 -11.64 12.76
CA ALA A 67 -20.49 -12.90 13.48
C ALA A 67 -19.55 -13.85 12.73
N GLY A 68 -19.74 -13.99 11.42
CA GLY A 68 -18.87 -14.76 10.52
C GLY A 68 -17.44 -14.21 10.47
N TYR A 69 -17.27 -12.88 10.50
CA TYR A 69 -15.94 -12.27 10.53
C TYR A 69 -15.14 -12.62 11.80
N LEU A 70 -15.83 -12.67 12.94
CA LEU A 70 -15.22 -12.99 14.23
C LEU A 70 -15.16 -14.49 14.53
N GLU A 71 -15.81 -15.32 13.72
CA GLU A 71 -15.90 -16.77 13.88
C GLU A 71 -14.54 -17.48 13.94
N PRO A 72 -13.54 -17.17 13.09
CA PRO A 72 -12.21 -17.80 13.15
C PRO A 72 -11.34 -17.33 14.31
N ILE A 73 -11.75 -16.32 15.06
CA ILE A 73 -10.97 -15.77 16.17
C ILE A 73 -11.21 -16.57 17.45
N ALA A 74 -10.16 -16.92 18.18
CA ALA A 74 -10.26 -17.70 19.42
C ALA A 74 -11.28 -17.10 20.40
N PRO A 75 -12.27 -17.87 20.91
CA PRO A 75 -13.32 -17.33 21.80
C PRO A 75 -12.77 -16.68 23.07
N LYS A 76 -11.62 -17.18 23.57
CA LYS A 76 -10.93 -16.68 24.76
C LYS A 76 -10.07 -15.43 24.47
N ALA A 77 -9.76 -15.12 23.21
CA ALA A 77 -8.97 -13.94 22.81
C ALA A 77 -9.82 -12.65 22.86
N ARG A 78 -10.32 -12.28 24.04
CA ARG A 78 -11.27 -11.17 24.24
C ARG A 78 -10.79 -9.84 23.66
N LYS A 79 -9.50 -9.53 23.82
CA LYS A 79 -8.88 -8.30 23.28
C LYS A 79 -8.88 -8.29 21.75
N LEU A 80 -8.43 -9.36 21.12
CA LEU A 80 -8.43 -9.49 19.66
C LEU A 80 -9.86 -9.42 19.11
N ARG A 81 -10.82 -10.13 19.71
CA ARG A 81 -12.22 -10.07 19.29
C ARG A 81 -12.82 -8.66 19.38
N ALA A 82 -12.46 -7.90 20.41
CA ALA A 82 -12.89 -6.51 20.54
C ALA A 82 -12.26 -5.63 19.45
N ALA A 83 -10.94 -5.73 19.26
CA ALA A 83 -10.22 -4.99 18.22
C ALA A 83 -10.76 -5.30 16.81
N GLN A 84 -10.99 -6.57 16.50
CA GLN A 84 -11.51 -7.02 15.21
C GLN A 84 -12.98 -6.62 15.00
N ARG A 85 -13.77 -6.51 16.07
CA ARG A 85 -15.13 -5.95 15.97
C ARG A 85 -15.09 -4.47 15.65
N THR A 86 -14.18 -3.72 16.28
CA THR A 86 -13.96 -2.30 15.97
C THR A 86 -13.49 -2.13 14.53
N GLU A 87 -12.51 -2.93 14.08
CA GLU A 87 -12.05 -2.93 12.68
C GLU A 87 -13.21 -3.15 11.70
N PHE A 88 -14.05 -4.16 11.96
CA PHE A 88 -15.23 -4.46 11.15
C PHE A 88 -16.25 -3.31 11.12
N ALA A 89 -16.46 -2.63 12.25
CA ALA A 89 -17.33 -1.46 12.30
C ALA A 89 -16.73 -0.28 11.52
N ASN A 90 -15.41 -0.06 11.65
CA ASN A 90 -14.71 1.04 11.01
C ASN A 90 -14.75 0.97 9.48
N LEU A 91 -14.78 -0.23 8.90
CA LEU A 91 -14.83 -0.45 7.45
C LEU A 91 -16.26 -0.56 6.88
N ALA A 92 -17.30 -0.49 7.72
CA ALA A 92 -18.68 -0.84 7.34
C ALA A 92 -19.23 -0.03 6.16
N ASP A 93 -18.87 1.26 6.07
CA ASP A 93 -19.33 2.15 5.00
C ASP A 93 -18.38 2.20 3.79
N VAL A 94 -17.20 1.57 3.88
CA VAL A 94 -16.24 1.51 2.78
C VAL A 94 -16.81 0.64 1.66
N PRO A 95 -16.93 1.15 0.42
CA PRO A 95 -17.57 0.40 -0.65
C PRO A 95 -16.62 -0.64 -1.24
N LEU A 96 -16.48 -1.77 -0.58
CA LEU A 96 -15.60 -2.86 -0.99
C LEU A 96 -16.22 -3.68 -2.12
N LYS A 97 -15.47 -3.85 -3.22
CA LYS A 97 -15.79 -4.77 -4.32
C LYS A 97 -15.29 -6.18 -4.07
N SER A 98 -14.13 -6.29 -3.45
CA SER A 98 -13.54 -7.57 -3.10
C SER A 98 -12.71 -7.44 -1.84
N TRP A 99 -12.65 -8.54 -1.10
CA TRP A 99 -11.82 -8.76 0.07
C TRP A 99 -11.38 -10.21 0.00
N ALA A 100 -10.09 -10.49 0.10
CA ALA A 100 -9.54 -11.83 0.00
C ALA A 100 -8.23 -11.90 0.79
N TYR A 101 -7.91 -13.09 1.29
CA TYR A 101 -6.60 -13.36 1.87
C TYR A 101 -5.89 -14.40 0.99
N GLU A 102 -4.60 -14.24 0.78
CA GLU A 102 -3.73 -15.25 0.16
C GLU A 102 -2.69 -15.69 1.17
N VAL A 103 -2.66 -16.97 1.55
CA VAL A 103 -1.61 -17.50 2.43
C VAL A 103 -0.29 -17.54 1.67
N ARG A 104 0.76 -16.96 2.26
CA ARG A 104 2.10 -16.90 1.68
C ARG A 104 2.96 -18.00 2.32
N GLY A 105 3.37 -18.97 1.50
CA GLY A 105 4.19 -20.09 1.96
C GLY A 105 3.44 -21.08 2.87
N THR A 106 4.19 -21.93 3.56
CA THR A 106 3.64 -22.91 4.50
C THR A 106 3.66 -22.31 5.91
N PRO A 107 2.56 -22.37 6.69
CA PRO A 107 2.57 -21.94 8.09
C PRO A 107 3.67 -22.62 8.90
N GLU A 108 4.37 -21.84 9.72
CA GLU A 108 5.38 -22.34 10.65
C GLU A 108 4.69 -22.86 11.90
N GLN A 109 4.74 -24.17 12.15
CA GLN A 109 4.02 -24.80 13.25
C GLN A 109 4.97 -25.28 14.35
N ASP A 110 4.57 -25.05 15.59
CA ASP A 110 5.18 -25.59 16.81
C ASP A 110 4.07 -26.17 17.73
N GLY A 111 3.87 -27.48 17.64
CA GLY A 111 2.82 -28.20 18.39
C GLY A 111 1.41 -27.69 18.07
N ASP A 112 0.74 -27.13 19.08
CA ASP A 112 -0.60 -26.54 18.97
C ASP A 112 -0.59 -25.05 18.57
N TRP A 113 0.58 -24.48 18.22
CA TRP A 113 0.73 -23.10 17.76
C TRP A 113 1.24 -23.06 16.33
N ALA A 114 0.83 -22.04 15.57
CA ALA A 114 1.36 -21.78 14.25
C ALA A 114 1.43 -20.29 13.94
N THR A 115 2.35 -19.91 13.06
CA THR A 115 2.47 -18.56 12.49
C THR A 115 2.29 -18.66 10.98
N ALA A 116 1.48 -17.77 10.40
CA ALA A 116 1.26 -17.70 8.96
C ALA A 116 1.39 -16.27 8.46
N GLU A 117 2.14 -16.10 7.37
CA GLU A 117 2.14 -14.86 6.60
C GLU A 117 0.97 -14.91 5.60
N VAL A 118 0.17 -13.87 5.54
CA VAL A 118 -0.96 -13.74 4.62
C VAL A 118 -0.93 -12.38 3.95
N GLU A 119 -1.38 -12.33 2.70
CA GLU A 119 -1.61 -11.08 1.99
C GLU A 119 -3.11 -10.79 1.95
N LEU A 120 -3.53 -9.71 2.60
CA LEU A 120 -4.88 -9.17 2.47
C LEU A 120 -4.95 -8.38 1.18
N ARG A 121 -5.85 -8.79 0.28
CA ARG A 121 -6.16 -8.10 -0.96
C ARG A 121 -7.57 -7.54 -0.95
N TYR A 122 -7.72 -6.26 -1.30
CA TYR A 122 -9.04 -5.64 -1.40
C TYR A 122 -9.14 -4.67 -2.58
N ARG A 123 -10.38 -4.41 -3.00
CA ARG A 123 -10.70 -3.38 -3.99
C ARG A 123 -11.87 -2.54 -3.52
N VAL A 124 -11.79 -1.26 -3.79
CA VAL A 124 -12.88 -0.29 -3.67
C VAL A 124 -13.69 -0.29 -4.97
N ASP A 125 -15.01 -0.49 -4.86
CA ASP A 125 -15.93 -0.63 -5.97
C ASP A 125 -16.04 0.64 -6.81
N GLY A 126 -15.75 0.49 -8.11
CA GLY A 126 -15.77 1.58 -9.07
C GLY A 126 -14.53 2.45 -9.12
N TYR A 127 -13.51 2.19 -8.28
CA TYR A 127 -12.26 2.96 -8.23
C TYR A 127 -11.05 2.09 -8.54
N ASP A 128 -10.94 0.91 -7.91
CA ASP A 128 -9.78 0.05 -8.07
C ASP A 128 -9.92 -0.90 -9.25
N THR A 129 -8.97 -0.84 -10.18
CA THR A 129 -8.88 -1.81 -11.29
C THR A 129 -8.07 -3.05 -10.91
N ALA A 130 -7.23 -2.92 -9.89
CA ALA A 130 -6.42 -3.97 -9.30
C ALA A 130 -6.50 -3.91 -7.76
N PRO A 131 -6.25 -5.03 -7.05
CA PRO A 131 -6.31 -5.00 -5.60
C PRO A 131 -5.15 -4.23 -4.98
N VAL A 132 -5.45 -3.49 -3.91
CA VAL A 132 -4.47 -3.18 -2.86
C VAL A 132 -4.15 -4.49 -2.12
N ALA A 133 -2.91 -4.68 -1.73
CA ALA A 133 -2.31 -5.89 -1.20
C ALA A 133 -1.38 -5.56 -0.01
N THR A 134 -1.87 -5.76 1.21
CA THR A 134 -1.09 -5.57 2.43
C THR A 134 -0.73 -6.90 3.09
N ARG A 135 0.53 -7.03 3.54
CA ARG A 135 1.01 -8.22 4.24
C ARG A 135 0.61 -8.20 5.71
N ARG A 136 0.24 -9.36 6.25
CA ARG A 136 -0.17 -9.56 7.64
C ARG A 136 0.45 -10.84 8.19
N THR A 137 0.76 -10.81 9.48
CA THR A 137 1.20 -11.99 10.24
C THR A 137 0.04 -12.44 11.13
N LEU A 138 -0.36 -13.70 10.99
CA LEU A 138 -1.36 -14.35 11.83
C LEU A 138 -0.66 -15.30 12.81
N GLU A 139 -1.02 -15.23 14.09
CA GLU A 139 -0.72 -16.27 15.07
C GLU A 139 -1.97 -17.11 15.28
N LEU A 140 -1.80 -18.43 15.30
CA LEU A 140 -2.88 -19.40 15.42
C LEU A 140 -2.63 -20.36 16.57
N MET A 141 -3.71 -20.81 17.19
CA MET A 141 -3.70 -21.85 18.22
C MET A 141 -4.73 -22.92 17.90
N ARG A 142 -4.35 -24.18 18.07
CA ARG A 142 -5.25 -25.32 17.95
C ARG A 142 -5.99 -25.57 19.27
N GLU A 143 -7.31 -25.68 19.19
CA GLU A 143 -8.17 -26.12 20.30
C GLU A 143 -9.10 -27.24 19.79
N GLY A 144 -8.79 -28.48 20.15
CA GLY A 144 -9.43 -29.68 19.56
C GLY A 144 -8.95 -29.88 18.12
N ASP A 145 -9.88 -30.13 17.20
CA ASP A 145 -9.59 -30.35 15.78
C ASP A 145 -9.60 -29.05 14.95
N ARG A 146 -9.54 -27.90 15.61
CA ARG A 146 -9.73 -26.59 14.97
C ARG A 146 -8.64 -25.59 15.35
N TRP A 147 -8.17 -24.87 14.34
CA TRP A 147 -7.29 -23.73 14.48
C TRP A 147 -8.09 -22.43 14.61
N TYR A 148 -7.64 -21.56 15.51
CA TYR A 148 -8.19 -20.24 15.73
C TYR A 148 -7.11 -19.18 15.64
N VAL A 149 -7.45 -18.03 15.08
CA VAL A 149 -6.58 -16.86 15.09
C VAL A 149 -6.53 -16.28 16.50
N THR A 150 -5.32 -16.15 17.05
CA THR A 150 -5.04 -15.57 18.37
C THR A 150 -4.35 -14.21 18.29
N ALA A 151 -3.69 -13.90 17.17
CA ALA A 151 -3.21 -12.57 16.83
C ALA A 151 -3.33 -12.31 15.32
N ASP A 152 -3.57 -11.06 14.95
CA ASP A 152 -3.64 -10.58 13.57
C ASP A 152 -3.02 -9.18 13.53
N ARG A 153 -1.86 -9.03 12.89
CA ARG A 153 -1.08 -7.78 12.86
C ARG A 153 -0.48 -7.51 11.48
N PRO A 154 -0.16 -6.25 11.14
CA PRO A 154 0.68 -5.97 9.98
C PRO A 154 1.99 -6.77 10.05
N ALA A 155 2.43 -7.28 8.90
CA ALA A 155 3.75 -7.88 8.79
C ALA A 155 4.83 -6.79 8.89
N ASP A 156 6.08 -7.19 9.17
CA ASP A 156 7.18 -6.25 9.28
C ASP A 156 7.36 -5.47 7.95
N GLY A 157 7.37 -4.14 8.05
CA GLY A 157 7.43 -3.21 6.91
C GLY A 157 6.11 -3.05 6.14
N ALA A 158 5.00 -3.63 6.58
CA ALA A 158 3.68 -3.36 6.00
C ALA A 158 3.09 -2.06 6.57
N SER A 159 2.36 -1.31 5.74
CA SER A 159 1.65 -0.10 6.16
C SER A 159 0.36 -0.41 6.90
N ASP A 160 -0.04 0.53 7.75
CA ASP A 160 -1.38 0.50 8.36
C ASP A 160 -2.46 0.79 7.31
N GLN A 161 -3.69 0.37 7.62
CA GLN A 161 -4.86 0.69 6.82
C GLN A 161 -5.68 1.77 7.53
N LEU A 162 -6.40 2.59 6.76
CA LEU A 162 -7.13 3.73 7.29
C LEU A 162 -8.14 3.32 8.38
N TRP A 163 -8.88 2.22 8.18
CA TRP A 163 -9.83 1.70 9.16
C TRP A 163 -9.19 1.10 10.43
N HIS A 164 -7.87 0.93 10.49
CA HIS A 164 -7.19 0.62 11.76
C HIS A 164 -7.02 1.88 12.63
N GLN A 165 -7.17 3.08 12.06
CA GLN A 165 -6.95 4.36 12.74
C GLN A 165 -8.23 4.90 13.38
N GLY A 166 -9.41 4.44 12.95
CA GLY A 166 -10.70 4.82 13.50
C GLY A 166 -11.84 4.53 12.53
N GLU A 167 -13.05 4.94 12.92
CA GLU A 167 -14.25 4.84 12.08
C GLU A 167 -14.07 5.65 10.80
N VAL A 168 -14.30 5.03 9.64
CA VAL A 168 -14.10 5.66 8.34
C VAL A 168 -15.38 6.36 7.90
N GLU A 169 -15.34 7.69 7.87
CA GLU A 169 -16.35 8.48 7.18
C GLU A 169 -16.11 8.45 5.67
N VAL A 170 -17.18 8.22 4.90
CA VAL A 170 -17.12 8.10 3.45
C VAL A 170 -17.89 9.23 2.78
N VAL A 171 -17.21 10.01 1.95
CA VAL A 171 -17.81 11.05 1.11
C VAL A 171 -17.56 10.72 -0.36
N ARG A 172 -18.65 10.62 -1.13
CA ARG A 172 -18.60 10.37 -2.57
C ARG A 172 -18.76 11.69 -3.33
N GLY A 173 -17.83 11.95 -4.25
CA GLY A 173 -17.93 13.00 -5.25
C GLY A 173 -18.36 12.46 -6.63
N ALA A 174 -18.38 13.34 -7.61
CA ALA A 174 -18.60 13.01 -9.02
C ALA A 174 -17.48 12.12 -9.59
N HIS A 175 -16.22 12.39 -9.19
CA HIS A 175 -15.02 11.67 -9.59
C HIS A 175 -14.24 11.09 -8.40
N SER A 176 -14.50 11.58 -7.19
CA SER A 176 -13.73 11.22 -5.99
C SER A 176 -14.45 10.26 -5.03
N LEU A 177 -13.67 9.55 -4.22
CA LEU A 177 -14.10 8.91 -2.98
C LEU A 177 -13.15 9.33 -1.87
N VAL A 178 -13.64 10.12 -0.93
CA VAL A 178 -12.86 10.57 0.22
C VAL A 178 -13.20 9.70 1.42
N LEU A 179 -12.18 9.07 1.99
CA LEU A 179 -12.24 8.24 3.18
C LEU A 179 -11.51 8.98 4.30
N GLY A 180 -12.23 9.40 5.34
CA GLY A 180 -11.67 10.18 6.44
C GLY A 180 -11.80 9.51 7.79
N VAL A 181 -10.86 9.75 8.70
CA VAL A 181 -10.93 9.29 10.10
C VAL A 181 -10.78 10.47 11.03
N GLY A 182 -11.72 10.64 11.97
CA GLY A 182 -11.68 11.73 12.94
C GLY A 182 -11.82 13.12 12.31
N ARG A 183 -12.48 13.20 11.15
CA ARG A 183 -12.67 14.42 10.35
C ARG A 183 -14.15 14.76 10.21
N PRO A 184 -14.53 16.05 10.25
CA PRO A 184 -15.90 16.44 9.98
C PRO A 184 -16.24 16.20 8.51
N GLN A 185 -17.41 15.61 8.25
CA GLN A 185 -17.93 15.36 6.91
C GLN A 185 -17.87 16.58 5.97
N GLU A 186 -18.02 17.81 6.49
CA GLU A 186 -17.92 19.05 5.70
C GLU A 186 -16.51 19.28 5.13
N GLU A 187 -15.46 18.95 5.88
CA GLU A 187 -14.07 19.02 5.42
C GLU A 187 -13.83 17.99 4.32
N LEU A 188 -14.29 16.74 4.53
CA LEU A 188 -14.18 15.67 3.54
C LEU A 188 -14.93 16.03 2.23
N ARG A 189 -16.08 16.71 2.34
CA ARG A 189 -16.82 17.23 1.18
C ARG A 189 -16.02 18.26 0.40
N ARG A 190 -15.39 19.23 1.06
CA ARG A 190 -14.56 20.24 0.37
C ARG A 190 -13.38 19.61 -0.38
N ILE A 191 -12.77 18.59 0.21
CA ILE A 191 -11.71 17.81 -0.44
C ILE A 191 -12.29 17.09 -1.68
N ALA A 192 -13.44 16.43 -1.55
CA ALA A 192 -14.11 15.76 -2.67
C ALA A 192 -14.42 16.74 -3.83
N ASP A 193 -15.00 17.89 -3.51
CA ASP A 193 -15.33 18.95 -4.49
C ASP A 193 -14.05 19.46 -5.19
N THR A 194 -12.94 19.57 -4.47
CA THR A 194 -11.65 20.00 -5.04
C THR A 194 -11.10 18.95 -6.02
N VAL A 195 -11.15 17.67 -5.67
CA VAL A 195 -10.73 16.59 -6.58
C VAL A 195 -11.66 16.48 -7.78
N ASP A 196 -12.96 16.70 -7.61
CA ASP A 196 -13.92 16.68 -8.71
C ASP A 196 -13.67 17.79 -9.74
N LEU A 197 -13.03 18.90 -9.33
CA LEU A 197 -12.52 19.93 -10.24
C LEU A 197 -11.17 19.56 -10.85
N ALA A 198 -10.31 18.86 -10.11
CA ALA A 198 -9.00 18.41 -10.58
C ALA A 198 -9.10 17.39 -11.73
N VAL A 199 -9.99 16.40 -11.63
CA VAL A 199 -10.12 15.33 -12.63
C VAL A 199 -10.32 15.83 -14.07
N PRO A 200 -11.25 16.76 -14.38
CA PRO A 200 -11.38 17.30 -15.73
C PRO A 200 -10.16 18.15 -16.14
N ALA A 201 -9.54 18.90 -15.23
CA ALA A 201 -8.33 19.68 -15.53
C ALA A 201 -7.15 18.77 -15.91
N VAL A 202 -6.94 17.69 -15.15
CA VAL A 202 -5.94 16.67 -15.46
C VAL A 202 -6.26 15.93 -16.76
N SER A 203 -7.54 15.65 -17.03
CA SER A 203 -7.95 15.02 -18.30
C SER A 203 -7.72 15.91 -19.52
N ASP A 204 -7.71 17.24 -19.38
CA ASP A 204 -7.32 18.14 -20.48
C ASP A 204 -5.79 18.23 -20.64
N ALA A 205 -5.03 18.02 -19.56
CA ALA A 205 -3.56 18.00 -19.57
C ALA A 205 -2.98 16.67 -20.07
N TRP A 206 -3.63 15.56 -19.73
CA TRP A 206 -3.19 14.22 -20.06
C TRP A 206 -4.19 13.53 -21.01
N PRO A 207 -3.83 13.33 -22.29
CA PRO A 207 -4.72 12.71 -23.27
C PRO A 207 -4.80 11.18 -23.13
N GLY A 208 -3.93 10.57 -22.31
CA GLY A 208 -3.92 9.13 -22.10
C GLY A 208 -5.16 8.65 -21.34
N GLU A 209 -5.54 7.38 -21.55
CA GLU A 209 -6.66 6.78 -20.85
C GLU A 209 -6.30 6.49 -19.39
N TRP A 210 -7.20 6.87 -18.48
CA TRP A 210 -7.14 6.56 -17.06
C TRP A 210 -8.56 6.52 -16.49
N ALA A 211 -8.72 6.03 -15.26
CA ALA A 211 -10.04 5.76 -14.68
C ALA A 211 -10.89 7.03 -14.47
N ARG A 212 -10.26 8.22 -14.40
CA ARG A 212 -10.92 9.50 -14.05
C ARG A 212 -11.70 9.40 -12.73
N ARG A 213 -11.11 8.62 -11.81
CA ARG A 213 -11.61 8.29 -10.48
C ARG A 213 -10.46 8.33 -9.50
N VAL A 214 -10.64 8.98 -8.35
CA VAL A 214 -9.57 9.17 -7.36
C VAL A 214 -10.08 8.77 -5.98
N VAL A 215 -9.29 7.98 -5.26
CA VAL A 215 -9.53 7.66 -3.85
C VAL A 215 -8.60 8.52 -2.99
N VAL A 216 -9.19 9.24 -2.05
CA VAL A 216 -8.46 10.11 -1.12
C VAL A 216 -8.58 9.58 0.30
N HIS A 217 -7.46 9.45 1.00
CA HIS A 217 -7.43 9.15 2.43
C HIS A 217 -7.11 10.43 3.22
N VAL A 218 -7.90 10.70 4.26
CA VAL A 218 -7.75 11.87 5.14
C VAL A 218 -7.62 11.38 6.59
N PRO A 219 -6.40 11.05 7.05
CA PRO A 219 -6.16 10.64 8.43
C PRO A 219 -6.37 11.80 9.42
N ASP A 220 -6.35 11.49 10.72
CA ASP A 220 -6.50 12.50 11.77
C ASP A 220 -5.22 13.33 12.03
N SER A 221 -4.06 12.86 11.57
CA SER A 221 -2.76 13.45 11.91
C SER A 221 -1.65 13.04 10.95
N VAL A 222 -0.55 13.82 10.94
CA VAL A 222 0.71 13.45 10.25
C VAL A 222 1.23 12.08 10.69
N LYS A 223 1.10 11.75 11.99
CA LYS A 223 1.49 10.44 12.51
C LYS A 223 0.69 9.31 11.87
N SER A 224 -0.62 9.49 11.77
CA SER A 224 -1.52 8.54 11.12
C SER A 224 -1.25 8.44 9.61
N MET A 225 -0.97 9.56 8.94
CA MET A 225 -0.49 9.56 7.55
C MET A 225 0.79 8.73 7.38
N ALA A 226 1.78 8.94 8.24
CA ALA A 226 3.04 8.21 8.21
C ALA A 226 2.83 6.69 8.37
N GLY A 227 1.87 6.27 9.21
CA GLY A 227 1.45 4.87 9.33
C GLY A 227 0.88 4.28 8.04
N LEU A 228 0.08 5.05 7.28
CA LEU A 228 -0.45 4.63 5.97
C LEU A 228 0.66 4.51 4.91
N LEU A 229 1.71 5.31 5.05
CA LEU A 229 2.84 5.36 4.12
C LEU A 229 3.98 4.40 4.51
N GLY A 230 3.86 3.71 5.66
CA GLY A 230 4.91 2.80 6.15
C GLY A 230 6.25 3.48 6.41
N SER A 231 6.24 4.78 6.72
CA SER A 231 7.44 5.64 6.78
C SER A 231 7.44 6.54 8.02
N PRO A 232 8.59 7.12 8.43
CA PRO A 232 8.66 7.97 9.62
C PRO A 232 7.85 9.27 9.48
N GLU A 233 7.25 9.75 10.57
CA GLU A 233 6.47 11.00 10.60
C GLU A 233 7.27 12.23 10.12
N ALA A 234 8.56 12.27 10.46
CA ALA A 234 9.44 13.40 10.11
C ALA A 234 9.51 13.64 8.59
N SER A 235 9.39 12.58 7.78
CA SER A 235 9.45 12.64 6.32
C SER A 235 8.28 13.37 5.66
N TYR A 236 7.18 13.63 6.40
CA TYR A 236 5.95 14.21 5.84
C TYR A 236 5.52 15.53 6.47
N ARG A 237 6.36 16.12 7.33
CA ARG A 237 6.09 17.43 7.92
C ARG A 237 6.21 18.50 6.83
N GLY A 238 5.12 19.21 6.54
CA GLY A 238 5.07 20.26 5.53
C GLY A 238 4.63 19.79 4.14
N ILE A 239 4.54 18.48 3.91
CA ILE A 239 3.98 17.92 2.68
C ILE A 239 2.46 17.85 2.82
N ALA A 240 1.74 18.48 1.91
CA ALA A 240 0.29 18.64 2.01
C ALA A 240 -0.50 17.41 1.54
N ALA A 241 0.03 16.65 0.59
CA ALA A 241 -0.53 15.37 0.15
C ALA A 241 0.55 14.50 -0.50
N VAL A 242 0.29 13.21 -0.62
CA VAL A 242 1.15 12.25 -1.30
C VAL A 242 0.29 11.22 -2.03
N THR A 243 0.60 10.92 -3.28
CA THR A 243 -0.01 9.80 -4.01
C THR A 243 0.83 8.55 -3.84
N THR A 244 0.23 7.48 -3.32
CA THR A 244 0.83 6.15 -3.30
C THR A 244 0.10 5.20 -4.21
N GLY A 245 0.82 4.27 -4.82
CA GLY A 245 0.24 3.19 -5.60
C GLY A 245 1.04 1.93 -5.42
N GLU A 246 0.36 0.83 -5.10
CA GLU A 246 0.94 -0.48 -5.15
C GLU A 246 1.01 -0.94 -6.60
N ALA A 247 2.19 -0.82 -7.21
CA ALA A 247 2.46 -1.59 -8.42
C ALA A 247 2.50 -3.06 -7.98
N GLY A 248 1.41 -3.79 -8.20
CA GLY A 248 1.38 -5.23 -7.99
C GLY A 248 2.61 -5.88 -8.61
N THR A 249 3.36 -6.63 -7.82
CA THR A 249 4.71 -7.12 -8.12
C THR A 249 4.76 -8.23 -9.18
N GLY A 250 3.89 -8.23 -10.19
CA GLY A 250 3.73 -9.36 -11.11
C GLY A 250 3.02 -9.13 -12.44
N GLY A 251 3.25 -8.01 -13.14
CA GLY A 251 2.74 -7.84 -14.50
C GLY A 251 3.38 -6.67 -15.28
N GLU A 252 3.37 -6.76 -16.61
CA GLU A 252 3.94 -5.78 -17.57
C GLU A 252 3.28 -4.39 -17.57
N ARG A 253 2.28 -4.12 -16.71
CA ARG A 253 1.69 -2.79 -16.51
C ARG A 253 1.34 -2.55 -15.03
N PRO A 254 1.56 -1.33 -14.49
CA PRO A 254 1.16 -0.99 -13.13
C PRO A 254 -0.35 -1.18 -12.95
N ALA A 255 -0.71 -1.96 -11.94
CA ALA A 255 -2.07 -2.12 -11.48
C ALA A 255 -2.53 -0.80 -10.79
N ILE A 256 -3.71 -0.26 -11.13
CA ILE A 256 -4.19 1.02 -10.58
C ILE A 256 -5.01 0.75 -9.33
N ALA A 257 -4.44 1.13 -8.19
CA ALA A 257 -5.05 1.17 -6.87
C ALA A 257 -4.51 2.37 -6.06
N ASP A 258 -4.18 3.47 -6.75
CA ASP A 258 -3.55 4.62 -6.13
C ASP A 258 -4.44 5.26 -5.06
N ARG A 259 -3.80 5.84 -4.04
CA ARG A 259 -4.39 6.57 -2.93
C ARG A 259 -3.72 7.93 -2.82
N VAL A 260 -4.51 8.99 -2.90
CA VAL A 260 -4.05 10.32 -2.51
C VAL A 260 -4.22 10.44 -1.00
N ILE A 261 -3.14 10.55 -0.24
CA ILE A 261 -3.19 10.70 1.21
C ILE A 261 -2.94 12.18 1.55
N VAL A 262 -3.94 12.84 2.11
CA VAL A 262 -3.86 14.25 2.51
C VAL A 262 -3.25 14.37 3.89
N ASN A 263 -2.24 15.24 4.04
CA ASN A 263 -1.78 15.70 5.34
C ASN A 263 -2.72 16.80 5.81
N PRO A 264 -3.60 16.54 6.77
CA PRO A 264 -4.64 17.51 7.12
C PRO A 264 -4.05 18.80 7.69
N GLN A 265 -2.99 18.74 8.51
CA GLN A 265 -2.40 19.94 9.11
C GLN A 265 -1.76 20.85 8.06
N ALA A 266 -0.99 20.28 7.13
CA ALA A 266 -0.35 21.05 6.08
C ALA A 266 -1.38 21.52 5.04
N TYR A 267 -2.32 20.67 4.66
CA TYR A 267 -3.34 20.99 3.67
C TYR A 267 -4.31 22.09 4.15
N ASP A 268 -4.71 22.08 5.43
CA ASP A 268 -5.56 23.14 6.00
C ASP A 268 -4.84 24.49 6.10
N SER A 269 -3.50 24.47 6.17
CA SER A 269 -2.70 25.70 6.16
C SER A 269 -2.62 26.35 4.77
N LEU A 270 -2.95 25.59 3.72
CA LEU A 270 -3.04 26.11 2.36
C LEU A 270 -4.35 26.90 2.18
N GLY A 271 -4.26 28.06 1.54
CA GLY A 271 -5.46 28.72 1.00
C GLY A 271 -6.10 27.87 -0.11
N SER A 272 -7.35 28.18 -0.48
CA SER A 272 -8.11 27.42 -1.49
C SER A 272 -7.37 27.21 -2.82
N PHE A 273 -6.55 28.20 -3.22
CA PHE A 273 -5.68 28.08 -4.38
C PHE A 273 -4.64 26.96 -4.21
N GLY A 274 -3.86 26.97 -3.12
CA GLY A 274 -2.84 25.95 -2.87
C GLY A 274 -3.45 24.55 -2.71
N GLN A 275 -4.60 24.47 -2.05
CA GLN A 275 -5.39 23.24 -1.93
C GLN A 275 -5.77 22.64 -3.30
N ARG A 276 -6.20 23.50 -4.24
CA ARG A 276 -6.51 23.10 -5.62
C ARG A 276 -5.26 22.64 -6.38
N ILE A 277 -4.17 23.39 -6.29
CA ILE A 277 -2.90 23.03 -6.95
C ILE A 277 -2.44 21.66 -6.47
N VAL A 278 -2.34 21.45 -5.15
CA VAL A 278 -1.87 20.19 -4.57
C VAL A 278 -2.74 19.02 -5.02
N LEU A 279 -4.07 19.08 -4.89
CA LEU A 279 -4.90 17.95 -5.30
C LEU A 279 -4.95 17.74 -6.81
N THR A 280 -4.73 18.79 -7.62
CA THR A 280 -4.57 18.64 -9.07
C THR A 280 -3.26 17.94 -9.39
N HIS A 281 -2.16 18.35 -8.76
CA HIS A 281 -0.87 17.70 -8.84
C HIS A 281 -0.96 16.21 -8.48
N GLU A 282 -1.52 15.87 -7.31
CA GLU A 282 -1.67 14.46 -6.90
C GLU A 282 -2.55 13.65 -7.87
N THR A 283 -3.60 14.28 -8.42
CA THR A 283 -4.45 13.64 -9.42
C THR A 283 -3.69 13.34 -10.72
N VAL A 284 -2.66 14.13 -11.07
CA VAL A 284 -1.80 13.83 -12.23
C VAL A 284 -1.06 12.52 -12.02
N HIS A 285 -0.48 12.28 -10.84
CA HIS A 285 0.21 11.02 -10.53
C HIS A 285 -0.72 9.80 -10.67
N VAL A 286 -1.99 9.92 -10.27
CA VAL A 286 -3.00 8.88 -10.51
C VAL A 286 -3.26 8.68 -12.01
N ALA A 287 -3.39 9.76 -12.78
CA ALA A 287 -3.68 9.71 -14.21
C ALA A 287 -2.51 9.15 -15.04
N THR A 288 -1.28 9.44 -14.64
CA THR A 288 -0.07 9.06 -15.38
C THR A 288 0.55 7.76 -14.91
N ARG A 289 0.04 7.13 -13.84
CA ARG A 289 0.65 5.94 -13.20
C ARG A 289 1.04 4.82 -14.16
N THR A 290 0.20 4.54 -15.15
CA THR A 290 0.46 3.45 -16.13
C THR A 290 1.42 3.83 -17.24
N SER A 291 1.81 5.11 -17.29
CA SER A 291 2.72 5.70 -18.28
C SER A 291 4.06 6.10 -17.66
N THR A 292 4.30 5.73 -16.41
CA THR A 292 5.59 5.87 -15.73
C THR A 292 6.20 4.51 -15.44
N SER A 293 7.53 4.50 -15.32
CA SER A 293 8.32 3.31 -14.99
C SER A 293 9.58 3.74 -14.22
N PRO A 294 10.46 2.82 -13.79
CA PRO A 294 11.79 3.18 -13.27
C PRO A 294 12.63 4.03 -14.24
N ALA A 295 12.24 4.14 -15.52
CA ALA A 295 12.86 5.02 -16.49
C ALA A 295 12.40 6.48 -16.43
N THR A 296 11.30 6.80 -15.75
CA THR A 296 10.79 8.18 -15.58
C THR A 296 11.52 8.94 -14.47
N PRO A 297 12.28 10.01 -14.77
CA PRO A 297 13.04 10.74 -13.74
C PRO A 297 12.11 11.61 -12.91
N VAL A 298 12.48 11.85 -11.65
CA VAL A 298 11.60 12.57 -10.70
C VAL A 298 11.31 13.98 -11.21
N TRP A 299 12.30 14.68 -11.76
CA TRP A 299 12.09 16.01 -12.35
C TRP A 299 11.00 16.02 -13.44
N LEU A 300 10.87 14.96 -14.24
CA LEU A 300 9.86 14.89 -15.29
C LEU A 300 8.49 14.53 -14.70
N SER A 301 8.48 13.63 -13.71
CA SER A 301 7.25 13.26 -12.99
C SER A 301 6.63 14.46 -12.28
N GLU A 302 7.41 15.12 -11.42
CA GLU A 302 6.98 16.27 -10.62
C GLU A 302 6.75 17.51 -11.48
N GLY A 303 7.64 17.78 -12.44
CA GLY A 303 7.51 18.93 -13.34
C GLY A 303 6.24 18.86 -14.20
N PHE A 304 5.86 17.66 -14.66
CA PHE A 304 4.61 17.48 -15.42
C PHE A 304 3.38 17.66 -14.52
N ALA A 305 3.43 17.15 -13.28
CA ALA A 305 2.35 17.32 -12.32
C ALA A 305 2.13 18.79 -11.95
N ASP A 306 3.20 19.55 -11.70
CA ASP A 306 3.13 20.99 -11.46
C ASP A 306 2.68 21.76 -12.70
N TRP A 307 3.21 21.41 -13.88
CA TRP A 307 2.77 22.03 -15.13
C TRP A 307 1.25 21.86 -15.33
N ALA A 308 0.74 20.64 -15.16
CA ALA A 308 -0.68 20.35 -15.30
C ALA A 308 -1.53 21.03 -14.22
N ALA A 309 -1.01 21.20 -13.00
CA ALA A 309 -1.70 21.91 -11.92
C ALA A 309 -1.77 23.43 -12.15
N TYR A 310 -0.71 24.04 -12.70
CA TYR A 310 -0.62 25.49 -12.89
C TYR A 310 -1.06 25.99 -14.27
N ARG A 311 -1.12 25.16 -15.32
CA ARG A 311 -1.36 25.61 -16.72
C ARG A 311 -2.64 26.39 -16.98
N GLY A 312 -3.64 26.28 -16.11
CA GLY A 312 -4.92 26.99 -16.21
C GLY A 312 -4.99 28.28 -15.39
N GLU A 313 -3.91 28.61 -14.67
CA GLU A 313 -3.86 29.70 -13.71
C GLU A 313 -3.22 30.94 -14.34
N ASP A 314 -3.86 32.10 -14.16
CA ASP A 314 -3.33 33.39 -14.59
C ASP A 314 -2.34 33.93 -13.54
N ARG A 315 -1.13 33.38 -13.50
CA ARG A 315 -0.06 33.79 -12.59
C ARG A 315 1.28 33.93 -13.31
N ALA A 316 2.02 34.96 -12.92
CA ALA A 316 3.38 35.16 -13.41
C ALA A 316 4.31 34.04 -12.93
N PRO A 317 5.28 33.59 -13.75
CA PRO A 317 6.18 32.51 -13.38
C PRO A 317 6.95 32.72 -12.08
N ASP A 318 7.32 33.95 -11.74
CA ASP A 318 8.05 34.24 -10.50
C ASP A 318 7.20 34.15 -9.23
N LEU A 319 5.87 34.13 -9.36
CA LEU A 319 4.94 33.83 -8.26
C LEU A 319 4.69 32.33 -8.09
N ILE A 320 4.92 31.54 -9.15
CA ILE A 320 4.84 30.07 -9.12
C ILE A 320 6.17 29.49 -8.66
N ALA A 321 7.29 30.07 -9.12
CA ALA A 321 8.65 29.67 -8.83
C ALA A 321 9.48 30.73 -8.07
N PRO A 322 9.06 31.14 -6.86
CA PRO A 322 9.71 32.21 -6.11
C PRO A 322 11.14 31.88 -5.65
N ALA A 323 11.43 30.62 -5.27
CA ALA A 323 12.75 30.25 -4.76
C ALA A 323 13.80 30.26 -5.88
N LEU A 324 13.44 29.75 -7.05
CA LEU A 324 14.24 29.73 -8.27
C LEU A 324 14.36 31.15 -8.84
N ALA A 325 13.29 31.95 -8.83
CA ALA A 325 13.37 33.34 -9.27
C ALA A 325 14.34 34.16 -8.42
N LYS A 326 14.34 33.95 -7.09
CA LYS A 326 15.31 34.57 -6.20
C LYS A 326 16.74 34.16 -6.54
N ALA A 327 16.99 32.89 -6.84
CA ALA A 327 18.31 32.39 -7.21
C ALA A 327 18.79 32.97 -8.56
N VAL A 328 17.93 32.94 -9.59
CA VAL A 328 18.25 33.48 -10.93
C VAL A 328 18.60 34.97 -10.85
N ARG A 329 17.82 35.78 -10.12
CA ARG A 329 18.11 37.21 -9.91
C ARG A 329 19.39 37.48 -9.13
N ALA A 330 19.84 36.52 -8.32
CA ALA A 330 21.12 36.59 -7.62
C ALA A 330 22.31 36.20 -8.51
N GLY A 331 22.06 35.68 -9.73
CA GLY A 331 23.09 35.15 -10.63
C GLY A 331 23.36 33.66 -10.46
N ASP A 332 22.61 32.99 -9.57
CA ASP A 332 22.79 31.57 -9.23
C ASP A 332 21.88 30.69 -10.11
N ILE A 333 22.10 30.72 -11.42
CA ILE A 333 21.30 29.95 -12.40
C ILE A 333 21.77 28.48 -12.39
N PRO A 334 20.89 27.48 -12.16
CA PRO A 334 21.27 26.06 -12.08
C PRO A 334 21.97 25.54 -13.35
N GLU A 335 23.11 24.87 -13.19
CA GLU A 335 23.94 24.36 -14.30
C GLU A 335 23.36 23.12 -15.00
N ALA A 336 22.56 22.34 -14.30
CA ALA A 336 21.93 21.12 -14.78
C ALA A 336 20.52 20.94 -14.19
N PHE A 337 19.79 19.96 -14.70
CA PHE A 337 18.51 19.56 -14.12
C PHE A 337 18.70 18.97 -12.72
N PRO A 338 17.71 19.13 -11.83
CA PRO A 338 17.70 18.45 -10.54
C PRO A 338 17.79 16.93 -10.73
N VAL A 339 18.59 16.27 -9.89
CA VAL A 339 18.68 14.81 -9.82
C VAL A 339 17.61 14.25 -8.89
N ASP A 340 17.36 12.94 -8.94
CA ASP A 340 16.28 12.31 -8.16
C ASP A 340 16.45 12.56 -6.64
N GLU A 341 17.69 12.67 -6.15
CA GLU A 341 18.01 12.96 -4.75
C GLU A 341 17.62 14.39 -4.31
N ASP A 342 17.56 15.35 -5.22
CA ASP A 342 17.20 16.75 -4.90
C ASP A 342 15.72 16.89 -4.50
N PHE A 343 14.91 15.85 -4.74
CA PHE A 343 13.49 15.78 -4.35
C PHE A 343 13.28 15.10 -2.99
N GLY A 344 14.37 14.80 -2.26
CA GLY A 344 14.32 14.21 -0.93
C GLY A 344 13.75 15.17 0.13
N PHE A 345 12.89 14.67 1.01
CA PHE A 345 12.25 15.45 2.08
C PHE A 345 13.10 15.60 3.36
N ASP A 346 14.30 15.02 3.38
CA ASP A 346 15.26 15.09 4.49
C ASP A 346 16.28 16.24 4.35
N GLY A 347 16.27 16.93 3.21
CA GLY A 347 17.15 18.06 2.88
C GLY A 347 16.63 19.45 3.28
N ASP A 348 17.26 20.48 2.71
CA ASP A 348 16.86 21.88 2.90
C ASP A 348 15.57 22.20 2.12
N ALA A 349 14.58 22.81 2.77
CA ALA A 349 13.28 23.11 2.16
C ALA A 349 13.37 24.12 0.99
N ASP A 350 14.34 25.04 1.02
CA ASP A 350 14.58 25.98 -0.07
C ASP A 350 15.24 25.27 -1.27
N GLU A 351 16.11 24.27 -1.02
CA GLU A 351 16.68 23.42 -2.08
C GLU A 351 15.60 22.57 -2.74
N LEU A 352 14.76 21.93 -1.93
CA LEU A 352 13.62 21.15 -2.42
C LEU A 352 12.68 22.01 -3.27
N SER A 353 12.32 23.20 -2.78
CA SER A 353 11.47 24.13 -3.54
C SER A 353 12.11 24.49 -4.89
N ARG A 354 13.41 24.78 -4.92
CA ARG A 354 14.12 25.06 -6.17
C ARG A 354 14.13 23.88 -7.14
N ALA A 355 14.18 22.63 -6.65
CA ALA A 355 14.16 21.44 -7.48
C ALA A 355 12.80 21.28 -8.19
N TYR A 356 11.69 21.38 -7.45
CA TYR A 356 10.32 21.36 -8.02
C TYR A 356 10.10 22.51 -9.01
N GLU A 357 10.48 23.73 -8.63
CA GLU A 357 10.33 24.90 -9.48
C GLU A 357 11.18 24.80 -10.77
N SER A 358 12.36 24.20 -10.68
CA SER A 358 13.24 23.92 -11.84
C SER A 358 12.62 22.89 -12.77
N ALA A 359 12.07 21.82 -12.21
CA ALA A 359 11.36 20.77 -12.93
C ALA A 359 10.11 21.30 -13.65
N TRP A 360 9.31 22.13 -12.97
CA TRP A 360 8.17 22.83 -13.55
C TRP A 360 8.59 23.70 -14.73
N MET A 361 9.63 24.53 -14.57
CA MET A 361 10.14 25.39 -15.65
C MET A 361 10.67 24.60 -16.86
N ALA A 362 11.20 23.39 -16.65
CA ALA A 362 11.60 22.50 -17.73
C ALA A 362 10.38 21.98 -18.52
N CYS A 363 9.32 21.56 -17.84
CA CYS A 363 8.09 21.12 -18.50
C CYS A 363 7.34 22.27 -19.18
N GLU A 364 7.32 23.45 -18.56
CA GLU A 364 6.76 24.67 -19.14
C GLU A 364 7.51 25.07 -20.42
N LEU A 365 8.86 25.00 -20.44
CA LEU A 365 9.64 25.21 -21.65
C LEU A 365 9.23 24.23 -22.76
N ILE A 366 9.04 22.95 -22.43
CA ILE A 366 8.61 21.94 -23.41
C ILE A 366 7.23 22.33 -23.98
N ALA A 367 6.28 22.66 -23.09
CA ALA A 367 4.92 23.02 -23.46
C ALA A 367 4.85 24.31 -24.30
N GLU A 368 5.61 25.36 -23.94
CA GLU A 368 5.61 26.63 -24.68
C GLU A 368 6.28 26.49 -26.05
N ARG A 369 7.40 25.78 -26.14
CA ARG A 369 8.19 25.73 -27.37
C ARG A 369 7.74 24.64 -28.33
N TRP A 370 7.35 23.46 -27.83
CA TRP A 370 6.94 22.33 -28.67
C TRP A 370 5.44 21.99 -28.57
N GLY A 371 4.71 22.59 -27.63
CA GLY A 371 3.28 22.34 -27.43
C GLY A 371 3.00 21.24 -26.39
N LYS A 372 1.78 21.27 -25.84
CA LYS A 372 1.32 20.30 -24.84
C LYS A 372 1.33 18.85 -25.35
N GLU A 373 1.06 18.65 -26.64
CA GLU A 373 1.08 17.34 -27.27
C GLU A 373 2.49 16.73 -27.27
N LYS A 374 3.52 17.57 -27.41
CA LYS A 374 4.92 17.13 -27.36
C LYS A 374 5.39 16.87 -25.93
N LEU A 375 4.96 17.67 -24.95
CA LEU A 375 5.22 17.40 -23.54
C LEU A 375 4.63 16.03 -23.11
N THR A 376 3.36 15.78 -23.43
CA THR A 376 2.70 14.51 -23.10
C THR A 376 3.31 13.32 -23.84
N ALA A 377 3.66 13.47 -25.11
CA ALA A 377 4.38 12.44 -25.87
C ALA A 377 5.78 12.17 -25.31
N PHE A 378 6.50 13.21 -24.89
CA PHE A 378 7.82 13.08 -24.29
C PHE A 378 7.74 12.34 -22.95
N TYR A 379 6.79 12.71 -22.08
CA TYR A 379 6.53 12.03 -20.82
C TYR A 379 6.26 10.52 -21.02
N ALA A 380 5.34 10.19 -21.94
CA ALA A 380 5.01 8.80 -22.25
C ALA A 380 6.19 8.04 -22.88
N ALA A 381 6.97 8.69 -23.75
CA ALA A 381 8.13 8.08 -24.39
C ALA A 381 9.20 7.71 -23.36
N VAL A 382 9.50 8.59 -22.40
CA VAL A 382 10.44 8.28 -21.32
C VAL A 382 9.93 7.11 -20.48
N GLY A 383 8.67 7.15 -20.03
CA GLY A 383 8.10 6.08 -19.20
C GLY A 383 7.96 4.71 -19.91
N ALA A 384 7.92 4.67 -21.24
CA ALA A 384 7.90 3.42 -22.00
C ALA A 384 9.25 2.66 -22.00
N HIS A 385 10.35 3.28 -21.54
CA HIS A 385 11.64 2.62 -21.44
C HIS A 385 11.67 1.64 -20.26
N SER A 386 12.47 0.57 -20.39
CA SER A 386 12.65 -0.44 -19.33
C SER A 386 13.61 -0.01 -18.23
N GLY A 387 14.41 1.04 -18.46
CA GLY A 387 15.42 1.53 -17.51
C GLY A 387 15.79 2.99 -17.77
N ARG A 388 16.41 3.61 -16.76
CA ARG A 388 16.78 5.04 -16.72
C ARG A 388 17.79 5.40 -17.81
N ASP A 389 18.81 4.58 -18.01
CA ASP A 389 19.95 4.91 -18.87
C ASP A 389 19.52 5.20 -20.31
N GLY A 390 19.80 6.42 -20.77
CA GLY A 390 19.49 6.90 -22.11
C GLY A 390 18.01 7.17 -22.39
N SER A 391 17.10 6.94 -21.44
CA SER A 391 15.63 7.11 -21.66
C SER A 391 15.26 8.55 -22.04
N VAL A 392 15.82 9.53 -21.32
CA VAL A 392 15.59 10.96 -21.55
C VAL A 392 16.22 11.40 -22.86
N GLU A 393 17.48 11.00 -23.12
CA GLU A 393 18.20 11.33 -24.35
C GLU A 393 17.45 10.84 -25.60
N GLN A 394 17.06 9.56 -25.60
CA GLN A 394 16.33 8.95 -26.72
C GLN A 394 14.96 9.60 -26.92
N ALA A 395 14.25 9.92 -25.84
CA ALA A 395 12.95 10.61 -25.94
C ALA A 395 13.10 12.07 -26.39
N MET A 396 14.15 12.78 -25.99
CA MET A 396 14.44 14.14 -26.46
C MET A 396 14.73 14.15 -27.96
N ASP A 397 15.55 13.23 -28.45
CA ASP A 397 15.85 13.10 -29.87
C ASP A 397 14.57 12.76 -30.67
N ALA A 398 13.87 11.68 -30.27
CA ALA A 398 12.74 11.16 -31.01
C ALA A 398 11.50 12.08 -30.98
N VAL A 399 11.26 12.79 -29.87
CA VAL A 399 10.02 13.57 -29.68
C VAL A 399 10.26 15.06 -29.89
N LEU A 400 11.37 15.60 -29.39
CA LEU A 400 11.64 17.03 -29.34
C LEU A 400 12.67 17.50 -30.37
N ASP A 401 13.35 16.58 -31.06
CA ASP A 401 14.43 16.88 -32.02
C ASP A 401 15.54 17.73 -31.37
N THR A 402 15.97 17.32 -30.17
CA THR A 402 17.02 18.00 -29.38
C THR A 402 17.88 17.00 -28.61
N THR A 403 19.00 17.47 -28.07
CA THR A 403 19.87 16.69 -27.17
C THR A 403 19.76 17.21 -25.73
N PRO A 404 20.16 16.42 -24.72
CA PRO A 404 20.21 16.87 -23.34
C PRO A 404 21.03 18.15 -23.14
N GLU A 405 22.17 18.30 -23.81
CA GLU A 405 23.04 19.48 -23.69
C GLU A 405 22.36 20.73 -24.25
N ARG A 406 21.75 20.61 -25.43
CA ARG A 406 21.04 21.72 -26.06
C ARG A 406 19.80 22.12 -25.25
N PHE A 407 19.03 21.12 -24.80
CA PHE A 407 17.86 21.37 -23.95
C PHE A 407 18.25 22.03 -22.63
N THR A 408 19.35 21.62 -21.99
CA THR A 408 19.86 22.26 -20.76
C THR A 408 20.24 23.72 -20.99
N ALA A 409 20.94 24.01 -22.10
CA ALA A 409 21.30 25.39 -22.45
C ALA A 409 20.05 26.25 -22.70
N ASP A 410 19.11 25.73 -23.49
CA ASP A 410 17.82 26.38 -23.76
C ASP A 410 17.01 26.63 -22.49
N TRP A 411 17.01 25.69 -21.55
CA TRP A 411 16.37 25.80 -20.26
C TRP A 411 17.00 26.89 -19.40
N ARG A 412 18.33 26.98 -19.33
CA ARG A 412 19.03 28.05 -18.60
C ARG A 412 18.73 29.44 -19.17
N ASP A 413 18.69 29.57 -20.50
CA ASP A 413 18.30 30.81 -21.17
C ASP A 413 16.83 31.16 -20.89
N TYR A 414 15.96 30.15 -20.86
CA TYR A 414 14.54 30.29 -20.52
C TYR A 414 14.36 30.76 -19.06
N LEU A 415 15.08 30.19 -18.09
CA LEU A 415 15.06 30.64 -16.70
C LEU A 415 15.45 32.11 -16.58
N SER A 416 16.55 32.51 -17.22
CA SER A 416 17.02 33.90 -17.23
C SER A 416 15.96 34.84 -17.81
N THR A 417 15.37 34.47 -18.94
CA THR A 417 14.36 35.29 -19.63
C THR A 417 13.08 35.46 -18.80
N ARG A 418 12.67 34.43 -18.06
CA ARG A 418 11.36 34.38 -17.38
C ARG A 418 11.39 34.84 -15.93
N LEU A 419 12.54 34.74 -15.25
CA LEU A 419 12.61 34.91 -13.81
C LEU A 419 13.52 36.05 -13.33
N GLY A 420 14.39 36.61 -14.18
CA GLY A 420 15.30 37.69 -13.77
C GLY A 420 16.29 38.14 -14.83
#